data_AF-A0AAN7SJY5-F1
#
_entry.id   AF-A0AAN7SJY5-F1
#
_cell.length_a   1.000
_cell.length_b   1.000
_cell.length_c   1.000
_cell.angle_alpha   90.00
_cell.angle_beta   90.00
_cell.angle_gamma   90.00
#
_symmetry.space_group_name_H-M   'P 1'
#
loop_
_entity.id
_entity.type
_entity.pdbx_description
1 polymer ?
#
loop_
_entity_poly.entity_id
_entity_poly.type
_entity_poly.pdbx_seq_one_letter_code
_entity_poly.pdbx_strand_id
1 'polypeptide(L)'
;MFVEAQLTKSQYDVIRSKAKDRFLSYKKIQEAKKECYPDKKDFKVTETGAEIDLQGLLDHTVTQFGMSTLYAWIRFFECLINLSYKLPLQKWQARGAKNKEIIDIRKHETRQKFKSELGLIIDKPKPGYGSSNNGNTARRFFENAAVSSEITGIDIEVIKRFRTILRAMSSRYTIDLPRFQAYTLESAHLFVEKYSWYCMPPTIHKVLIHGPIIIETALLPIGQLSEEAQEANNKMLKKYREGYSRKISRDKTNEDIINRLLISSDPPITTNLNYKISIMNNNQIKVNVNSNEE
;
A
#
# COMPACT_ATOMS: atom_id res chain seq x y z
N MET A 1 18.89 -10.25 -12.28
CA MET A 1 19.56 -11.39 -11.61
C MET A 1 20.21 -11.11 -10.25
N PHE A 2 21.34 -10.39 -10.09
CA PHE A 2 22.00 -10.25 -8.76
C PHE A 2 21.09 -9.59 -7.70
N VAL A 3 20.40 -8.50 -8.08
CA VAL A 3 19.44 -7.78 -7.23
C VAL A 3 18.16 -8.59 -7.04
N GLU A 4 17.65 -9.15 -8.14
CA GLU A 4 16.43 -9.96 -8.24
C GLU A 4 16.42 -11.22 -7.38
N ALA A 5 17.48 -12.03 -7.49
CA ALA A 5 17.65 -13.25 -6.71
C ALA A 5 18.14 -12.95 -5.28
N GLN A 6 18.29 -11.67 -4.93
CA GLN A 6 18.68 -11.21 -3.59
C GLN A 6 19.97 -11.89 -3.11
N LEU A 7 20.98 -11.97 -3.97
CA LEU A 7 22.23 -12.66 -3.64
C LEU A 7 23.15 -11.77 -2.79
N THR A 8 23.81 -12.36 -1.80
CA THR A 8 24.97 -11.74 -1.14
C THR A 8 26.21 -11.86 -2.04
N LYS A 9 27.27 -11.09 -1.74
CA LYS A 9 28.54 -11.22 -2.47
C LYS A 9 29.08 -12.66 -2.42
N SER A 10 29.10 -13.26 -1.23
CA SER A 10 29.58 -14.64 -1.04
C SER A 10 28.72 -15.65 -1.81
N GLN A 11 27.39 -15.53 -1.77
CA GLN A 11 26.49 -16.40 -2.53
C GLN A 11 26.72 -16.25 -4.04
N TYR A 12 26.90 -15.04 -4.54
CA TYR A 12 27.19 -14.80 -5.95
C TYR A 12 28.55 -15.38 -6.36
N ASP A 13 29.58 -15.23 -5.54
CA ASP A 13 30.91 -15.79 -5.81
C ASP A 13 30.87 -17.34 -5.81
N VAL A 14 30.05 -17.96 -4.97
CA VAL A 14 29.78 -19.42 -4.97
C VAL A 14 29.01 -19.87 -6.21
N ILE A 15 28.04 -19.09 -6.68
CA ILE A 15 27.30 -19.41 -7.92
C ILE A 15 28.23 -19.28 -9.13
N ARG A 16 29.03 -18.21 -9.17
CA ARG A 16 30.02 -17.97 -10.23
C ARG A 16 31.12 -19.02 -10.24
N SER A 17 31.56 -19.53 -9.08
CA SER A 17 32.59 -20.57 -9.05
C SER A 17 32.13 -21.86 -9.75
N LYS A 18 30.82 -22.14 -9.73
CA LYS A 18 30.19 -23.26 -10.44
C LYS A 18 29.90 -22.98 -11.92
N ALA A 19 29.84 -21.72 -12.34
CA ALA A 19 29.54 -21.33 -13.73
C ALA A 19 30.26 -20.02 -14.12
N LYS A 20 31.59 -20.09 -14.31
CA LYS A 20 32.42 -18.89 -14.54
C LYS A 20 32.10 -18.17 -15.84
N ASP A 21 31.62 -18.89 -16.83
CA ASP A 21 31.47 -18.42 -18.21
C ASP A 21 30.13 -17.69 -18.42
N ARG A 22 29.15 -17.98 -17.55
CA ARG A 22 27.80 -17.41 -17.59
C ARG A 22 27.63 -16.17 -16.70
N PHE A 23 28.50 -15.99 -15.70
CA PHE A 23 28.35 -14.96 -14.68
C PHE A 23 29.57 -14.03 -14.62
N LEU A 24 29.33 -12.74 -14.79
CA LEU A 24 30.36 -11.69 -14.72
C LEU A 24 31.06 -11.67 -13.35
N SER A 25 32.30 -11.18 -13.29
CA SER A 25 33.00 -11.01 -12.01
C SER A 25 32.30 -9.97 -11.13
N TYR A 26 32.38 -10.13 -9.81
CA TYR A 26 31.79 -9.18 -8.87
C TYR A 26 32.36 -7.75 -9.05
N LYS A 27 33.60 -7.61 -9.52
CA LYS A 27 34.21 -6.30 -9.83
C LYS A 27 33.41 -5.52 -10.90
N LYS A 28 33.00 -6.20 -11.98
CA LYS A 28 32.15 -5.59 -13.03
C LYS A 28 30.77 -5.22 -12.51
N ILE A 29 30.19 -6.04 -11.62
CA ILE A 29 28.93 -5.70 -10.94
C ILE A 29 29.10 -4.48 -10.02
N GLN A 30 30.24 -4.38 -9.34
CA GLN A 30 30.54 -3.25 -8.48
C GLN A 30 30.72 -1.95 -9.26
N GLU A 31 31.30 -2.00 -10.46
CA GLU A 31 31.38 -0.86 -11.39
C GLU A 31 29.98 -0.42 -11.81
N ALA A 32 29.13 -1.34 -12.31
CA ALA A 32 27.75 -1.02 -12.66
C ALA A 32 26.94 -0.45 -11.48
N LYS A 33 27.16 -0.93 -10.25
CA LYS A 33 26.51 -0.37 -9.06
C LYS A 33 26.91 1.09 -8.78
N LYS A 34 28.15 1.48 -9.11
CA LYS A 34 28.62 2.86 -8.90
C LYS A 34 27.95 3.84 -9.85
N GLU A 35 27.53 3.38 -11.02
CA GLU A 35 26.79 4.17 -12.00
C GLU A 35 25.36 4.49 -11.51
N CYS A 36 24.83 3.69 -10.58
CA CYS A 36 23.49 3.87 -9.99
C CYS A 36 23.48 4.79 -8.75
N TYR A 37 24.63 5.32 -8.32
CA TYR A 37 24.71 6.16 -7.12
C TYR A 37 24.73 7.64 -7.51
N PRO A 38 24.05 8.52 -6.75
CA PRO A 38 24.19 9.95 -6.93
C PRO A 38 25.62 10.40 -6.60
N ASP A 39 25.98 11.60 -7.04
CA ASP A 39 27.31 12.15 -6.81
C ASP A 39 27.62 12.22 -5.31
N LYS A 40 28.88 11.90 -4.95
CA LYS A 40 29.32 11.87 -3.54
C LYS A 40 29.17 13.21 -2.81
N LYS A 41 28.97 14.31 -3.54
CA LYS A 41 28.78 15.65 -2.99
C LYS A 41 27.37 15.85 -2.43
N ASP A 42 26.39 15.10 -2.94
CA ASP A 42 24.97 15.19 -2.58
C ASP A 42 24.61 14.16 -1.49
N PHE A 43 25.61 13.46 -0.95
CA PHE A 43 25.47 12.31 -0.08
C PHE A 43 26.15 12.55 1.28
N LYS A 44 25.36 12.57 2.36
CA LYS A 44 25.89 12.67 3.74
C LYS A 44 25.47 11.46 4.55
N VAL A 45 26.45 10.69 5.02
CA VAL A 45 26.22 9.55 5.92
C VAL A 45 26.86 9.85 7.26
N THR A 46 26.09 9.66 8.32
CA THR A 46 26.52 9.78 9.71
C THR A 46 26.13 8.53 10.49
N GLU A 47 26.55 8.46 11.76
CA GLU A 47 26.29 7.28 12.60
C GLU A 47 24.80 7.17 13.00
N THR A 48 24.08 8.29 12.89
CA THR A 48 22.68 8.45 13.29
C THR A 48 21.72 8.40 12.11
N GLY A 49 22.17 8.71 10.90
CA GLY A 49 21.31 8.70 9.73
C GLY A 49 22.10 8.91 8.44
N ALA A 50 21.37 9.04 7.35
CA ALA A 50 21.98 9.43 6.09
C ALA A 50 20.96 10.14 5.21
N GLU A 51 21.46 11.17 4.54
CA GLU A 51 20.67 12.20 3.88
C GLU A 51 21.22 12.38 2.46
N ILE A 52 20.28 12.62 1.54
CA ILE A 52 20.55 12.94 0.15
C ILE A 52 19.93 14.30 -0.13
N ASP A 53 20.63 15.18 -0.83
CA ASP A 53 20.04 16.45 -1.24
C ASP A 53 18.79 16.22 -2.10
N LEU A 54 17.70 16.88 -1.72
CA LEU A 54 16.40 16.70 -2.34
C LEU A 54 16.43 17.09 -3.81
N GLN A 55 17.20 18.12 -4.20
CA GLN A 55 17.34 18.51 -5.61
C GLN A 55 18.03 17.42 -6.43
N GLY A 56 19.12 16.82 -5.90
CA GLY A 56 19.81 15.70 -6.54
C GLY A 56 18.98 14.40 -6.63
N LEU A 57 18.02 14.21 -5.72
CA LEU A 57 17.06 13.10 -5.76
C LEU A 57 15.85 13.38 -6.68
N LEU A 58 15.39 14.64 -6.72
CA LEU A 58 14.27 15.08 -7.56
C LEU A 58 14.65 15.12 -9.04
N ASP A 59 15.88 15.51 -9.38
CA ASP A 59 16.41 15.43 -10.76
C ASP A 59 16.47 13.96 -11.26
N HIS A 60 16.36 12.99 -10.35
CA HIS A 60 16.34 11.55 -10.63
C HIS A 60 14.94 10.90 -10.52
N THR A 61 14.05 11.39 -9.66
CA THR A 61 12.73 10.79 -9.42
C THR A 61 11.76 11.78 -8.78
N VAL A 62 10.66 12.15 -9.45
CA VAL A 62 9.64 13.04 -8.86
C VAL A 62 8.27 12.36 -8.82
N THR A 63 7.64 12.33 -7.63
CA THR A 63 6.26 12.87 -7.41
C THR A 63 5.90 12.98 -5.92
N GLN A 64 5.21 14.08 -5.59
CA GLN A 64 4.74 14.47 -4.26
C GLN A 64 3.30 13.98 -3.96
N PHE A 65 3.12 13.72 -2.66
CA PHE A 65 1.92 13.53 -1.82
C PHE A 65 0.52 13.46 -2.44
N GLY A 66 -0.14 12.32 -2.21
CA GLY A 66 -1.58 12.10 -2.42
C GLY A 66 -2.27 11.49 -1.18
N MET A 67 -3.59 11.25 -1.29
CA MET A 67 -4.34 10.53 -0.25
C MET A 67 -3.82 9.11 -0.07
N SER A 68 -3.55 8.72 1.18
CA SER A 68 -3.23 7.34 1.48
C SER A 68 -4.42 6.41 1.26
N THR A 69 -4.30 5.54 0.26
CA THR A 69 -5.24 4.43 0.02
C THR A 69 -5.22 3.43 1.17
N LEU A 70 -4.05 3.15 1.75
CA LEU A 70 -3.90 2.17 2.84
C LEU A 70 -4.63 2.60 4.11
N TYR A 71 -4.42 3.85 4.54
CA TYR A 71 -5.13 4.40 5.69
C TYR A 71 -6.64 4.46 5.41
N ALA A 72 -7.08 4.72 4.17
CA ALA A 72 -8.50 4.64 3.84
C ALA A 72 -9.09 3.25 4.12
N TRP A 73 -8.44 2.16 3.68
CA TRP A 73 -8.90 0.79 3.98
C TRP A 73 -9.02 0.53 5.49
N ILE A 74 -8.01 0.91 6.26
CA ILE A 74 -7.98 0.68 7.71
C ILE A 74 -9.06 1.51 8.42
N ARG A 75 -9.21 2.79 8.07
CA ARG A 75 -10.18 3.69 8.73
C ARG A 75 -11.63 3.33 8.40
N PHE A 76 -11.90 2.89 7.16
CA PHE A 76 -13.22 2.37 6.81
C PHE A 76 -13.56 1.11 7.60
N PHE A 77 -12.61 0.19 7.73
CA PHE A 77 -12.76 -0.99 8.57
C PHE A 77 -13.00 -0.64 10.05
N GLU A 78 -12.18 0.23 10.63
CA GLU A 78 -12.33 0.66 12.03
C GLU A 78 -13.67 1.36 12.28
N CYS A 79 -14.15 2.15 11.34
CA CYS A 79 -15.46 2.78 11.43
C CYS A 79 -16.58 1.74 11.54
N LEU A 80 -16.61 0.76 10.64
CA LEU A 80 -17.63 -0.28 10.65
C LEU A 80 -17.57 -1.14 11.91
N ILE A 81 -16.38 -1.50 12.37
CA ILE A 81 -16.21 -2.25 13.62
C ILE A 81 -16.70 -1.42 14.83
N ASN A 82 -16.32 -0.14 14.90
CA ASN A 82 -16.78 0.75 15.97
C ASN A 82 -18.27 1.03 15.91
N LEU A 83 -18.87 1.05 14.72
CA LEU A 83 -20.32 1.14 14.53
C LEU A 83 -21.00 -0.11 15.08
N SER A 84 -20.49 -1.30 14.73
CA SER A 84 -20.99 -2.60 15.21
C SER A 84 -21.05 -2.70 16.74
N TYR A 85 -20.00 -2.22 17.42
CA TYR A 85 -19.95 -2.19 18.88
C TYR A 85 -21.01 -1.30 19.50
N LYS A 86 -21.43 -0.23 18.79
CA LYS A 86 -22.43 0.73 19.28
C LYS A 86 -23.85 0.43 18.82
N LEU A 87 -24.05 -0.56 17.94
CA LEU A 87 -25.39 -0.95 17.47
C LEU A 87 -26.39 -1.21 18.60
N PRO A 88 -26.04 -1.87 19.73
CA PRO A 88 -26.99 -2.09 20.81
C PRO A 88 -27.45 -0.81 21.52
N LEU A 89 -26.65 0.25 21.46
CA LEU A 89 -26.90 1.52 22.16
C LEU A 89 -27.52 2.58 21.25
N GLN A 90 -27.30 2.48 19.93
CA GLN A 90 -27.71 3.46 18.90
C GLN A 90 -27.38 4.91 19.28
N LYS A 91 -26.22 5.12 19.94
CA LYS A 91 -25.73 6.43 20.36
C LYS A 91 -24.29 6.62 19.91
N TRP A 92 -23.98 7.81 19.43
CA TRP A 92 -22.60 8.17 19.05
C TRP A 92 -21.64 8.08 20.24
N GLN A 93 -22.03 8.68 21.37
CA GLN A 93 -21.21 8.73 22.59
C GLN A 93 -21.74 7.76 23.65
N ALA A 94 -20.91 6.80 24.02
CA ALA A 94 -21.18 5.90 25.14
C ALA A 94 -20.54 6.45 26.42
N ARG A 95 -21.17 7.50 26.99
CA ARG A 95 -20.81 8.00 28.32
C ARG A 95 -21.52 7.17 29.39
N GLY A 96 -20.82 6.85 30.48
CA GLY A 96 -21.35 6.06 31.62
C GLY A 96 -20.87 4.61 31.65
N ALA A 97 -20.71 4.06 32.87
CA ALA A 97 -20.15 2.72 33.10
C ALA A 97 -20.99 1.60 32.46
N LYS A 98 -22.32 1.65 32.60
CA LYS A 98 -23.24 0.67 32.01
C LYS A 98 -23.12 0.56 30.49
N ASN A 99 -22.97 1.70 29.81
CA ASN A 99 -22.83 1.73 28.34
C ASN A 99 -21.49 1.17 27.88
N LYS A 100 -20.42 1.39 28.66
CA LYS A 100 -19.09 0.81 28.38
C LYS A 100 -19.11 -0.70 28.51
N GLU A 101 -19.77 -1.22 29.55
CA GLU A 101 -19.92 -2.65 29.77
C GLU A 101 -20.64 -3.36 28.61
N ILE A 102 -21.75 -2.78 28.12
CA ILE A 102 -22.47 -3.29 26.94
C ILE A 102 -21.56 -3.33 25.70
N ILE A 103 -20.76 -2.27 25.49
CA ILE A 103 -19.81 -2.22 24.38
C ILE A 103 -18.71 -3.27 24.54
N ASP A 104 -18.17 -3.45 25.73
CA ASP A 104 -17.08 -4.40 25.97
C ASP A 104 -17.54 -5.85 25.80
N ILE A 105 -18.76 -6.17 26.24
CA ILE A 105 -19.41 -7.47 25.97
C ILE A 105 -19.54 -7.68 24.46
N ARG A 106 -20.16 -6.71 23.75
CA ARG A 106 -20.35 -6.81 22.30
C ARG A 106 -19.04 -6.94 21.54
N LYS A 107 -18.03 -6.17 21.96
CA LYS A 107 -16.68 -6.20 21.42
C LYS A 107 -16.04 -7.58 21.58
N HIS A 108 -16.23 -8.22 22.73
CA HIS A 108 -15.74 -9.56 22.98
C HIS A 108 -16.41 -10.59 22.06
N GLU A 109 -17.75 -10.56 21.95
CA GLU A 109 -18.52 -11.42 21.05
C GLU A 109 -18.07 -11.29 19.59
N THR A 110 -18.01 -10.05 19.08
CA THR A 110 -17.62 -9.78 17.70
C THR A 110 -16.20 -10.28 17.43
N ARG A 111 -15.25 -10.09 18.35
CA ARG A 111 -13.87 -10.60 18.22
C ARG A 111 -13.82 -12.13 18.19
N GLN A 112 -14.61 -12.80 19.02
CA GLN A 112 -14.66 -14.26 19.02
C GLN A 112 -15.23 -14.80 17.70
N LYS A 113 -16.33 -14.23 17.21
CA LYS A 113 -16.94 -14.61 15.93
C LYS A 113 -16.00 -14.42 14.73
N PHE A 114 -15.31 -13.28 14.66
CA PHE A 114 -14.30 -13.05 13.62
C PHE A 114 -13.14 -14.05 13.67
N LYS A 115 -12.78 -14.52 14.87
CA LYS A 115 -11.75 -15.54 15.04
C LYS A 115 -12.26 -16.94 14.64
N SER A 116 -13.50 -17.31 14.97
CA SER A 116 -14.05 -18.62 14.64
C SER A 116 -14.38 -18.76 13.15
N GLU A 117 -15.01 -17.75 12.54
CA GLU A 117 -15.52 -17.85 11.16
C GLU A 117 -14.47 -17.46 10.12
N LEU A 118 -13.70 -16.39 10.36
CA LEU A 118 -12.74 -15.85 9.39
C LEU A 118 -11.28 -16.06 9.79
N GLY A 119 -11.01 -16.58 10.99
CA GLY A 119 -9.65 -16.72 11.52
C GLY A 119 -8.94 -15.37 11.72
N LEU A 120 -9.70 -14.27 11.85
CA LEU A 120 -9.17 -12.92 11.96
C LEU A 120 -9.04 -12.49 13.42
N ILE A 121 -7.89 -11.92 13.76
CA ILE A 121 -7.66 -11.30 15.08
C ILE A 121 -7.80 -9.80 14.91
N ILE A 122 -8.84 -9.23 15.53
CA ILE A 122 -9.22 -7.83 15.37
C ILE A 122 -9.02 -7.08 16.70
N ASP A 123 -8.59 -5.82 16.60
CA ASP A 123 -8.54 -4.85 17.69
C ASP A 123 -7.72 -5.27 18.92
N LYS A 124 -6.71 -6.12 18.69
CA LYS A 124 -5.71 -6.47 19.69
C LYS A 124 -4.45 -5.61 19.49
N PRO A 125 -3.98 -4.88 20.51
CA PRO A 125 -2.72 -4.16 20.42
C PRO A 125 -1.56 -5.16 20.26
N LYS A 126 -0.59 -4.83 19.41
CA LYS A 126 0.64 -5.60 19.20
C LYS A 126 1.81 -4.78 19.76
N PRO A 127 2.50 -5.25 20.82
CA PRO A 127 3.61 -4.52 21.41
C PRO A 127 4.69 -4.27 20.35
N GLY A 128 5.05 -3.00 20.13
CA GLY A 128 6.07 -2.56 19.17
C GLY A 128 5.63 -2.43 17.70
N TYR A 129 4.40 -2.83 17.32
CA TYR A 129 3.97 -2.91 15.91
C TYR A 129 2.58 -2.29 15.62
N GLY A 130 1.97 -1.60 16.58
CA GLY A 130 0.66 -0.95 16.42
C GLY A 130 -0.51 -1.84 16.83
N SER A 131 -1.57 -1.91 16.02
CA SER A 131 -2.76 -2.73 16.28
C SER A 131 -2.87 -3.90 15.29
N SER A 132 -3.76 -4.86 15.60
CA SER A 132 -4.06 -5.97 14.68
C SER A 132 -4.92 -5.56 13.48
N ASN A 133 -5.41 -4.31 13.45
CA ASN A 133 -6.18 -3.72 12.36
C ASN A 133 -5.24 -3.23 11.25
N ASN A 134 -4.59 -4.16 10.56
CA ASN A 134 -3.73 -3.83 9.43
C ASN A 134 -4.50 -3.89 8.10
N GLY A 135 -3.86 -3.45 7.01
CA GLY A 135 -4.46 -3.46 5.68
C GLY A 135 -4.93 -4.84 5.21
N ASN A 136 -4.25 -5.92 5.62
CA ASN A 136 -4.66 -7.29 5.28
C ASN A 136 -5.95 -7.70 6.00
N THR A 137 -6.07 -7.38 7.29
CA THR A 137 -7.30 -7.60 8.06
C THR A 137 -8.46 -6.82 7.44
N ALA A 138 -8.24 -5.55 7.09
CA ALA A 138 -9.26 -4.72 6.45
C ALA A 138 -9.71 -5.30 5.09
N ARG A 139 -8.78 -5.69 4.21
CA ARG A 139 -9.10 -6.28 2.90
C ARG A 139 -9.91 -7.58 3.04
N ARG A 140 -9.50 -8.48 3.94
CA ARG A 140 -10.22 -9.75 4.18
C ARG A 140 -11.63 -9.55 4.73
N PHE A 141 -11.84 -8.50 5.53
CA PHE A 141 -13.17 -8.11 6.02
C PHE A 141 -14.09 -7.71 4.86
N PHE A 142 -13.64 -6.81 3.98
CA PHE A 142 -14.44 -6.35 2.83
C PHE A 142 -14.60 -7.41 1.75
N GLU A 143 -13.65 -8.35 1.62
CA GLU A 143 -13.74 -9.47 0.69
C GLU A 143 -14.95 -10.37 0.99
N ASN A 144 -15.15 -10.67 2.28
CA ASN A 144 -16.22 -11.52 2.78
C ASN A 144 -17.38 -10.69 3.34
N ALA A 145 -17.97 -9.82 2.52
CA ALA A 145 -19.00 -8.87 2.96
C ALA A 145 -20.22 -9.53 3.62
N ALA A 146 -20.63 -10.72 3.17
CA ALA A 146 -21.77 -11.46 3.74
C ALA A 146 -21.50 -11.90 5.18
N VAL A 147 -20.40 -12.63 5.40
CA VAL A 147 -19.97 -13.09 6.73
C VAL A 147 -19.69 -11.89 7.65
N SER A 148 -19.04 -10.85 7.13
CA SER A 148 -18.78 -9.63 7.90
C SER A 148 -20.06 -8.91 8.31
N SER A 149 -21.07 -8.86 7.45
CA SER A 149 -22.40 -8.30 7.75
C SER A 149 -23.10 -9.11 8.84
N GLU A 150 -23.07 -10.44 8.76
CA GLU A 150 -23.67 -11.34 9.77
C GLU A 150 -23.01 -11.18 11.14
N ILE A 151 -21.68 -11.15 11.20
CA ILE A 151 -20.93 -10.97 12.45
C ILE A 151 -21.19 -9.58 13.04
N THR A 152 -21.16 -8.53 12.21
CA THR A 152 -21.24 -7.15 12.69
C THR A 152 -22.66 -6.66 12.91
N GLY A 153 -23.66 -7.23 12.26
CA GLY A 153 -25.03 -6.70 12.24
C GLY A 153 -25.19 -5.45 11.37
N ILE A 154 -24.22 -5.16 10.49
CA ILE A 154 -24.25 -3.99 9.59
C ILE A 154 -24.86 -4.40 8.25
N ASP A 155 -25.54 -3.46 7.61
CA ASP A 155 -26.13 -3.67 6.30
C ASP A 155 -25.07 -4.07 5.24
N ILE A 156 -25.36 -5.15 4.52
CA ILE A 156 -24.43 -5.75 3.55
C ILE A 156 -24.14 -4.81 2.38
N GLU A 157 -25.11 -3.97 1.98
CA GLU A 157 -24.97 -3.07 0.85
C GLU A 157 -24.00 -1.93 1.18
N VAL A 158 -24.03 -1.42 2.40
CA VAL A 158 -23.04 -0.45 2.89
C VAL A 158 -21.62 -1.01 2.80
N ILE A 159 -21.41 -2.26 3.23
CA ILE A 159 -20.09 -2.91 3.18
C ILE A 159 -19.63 -3.10 1.73
N LYS A 160 -20.53 -3.53 0.84
CA LYS A 160 -20.23 -3.71 -0.59
C LYS A 160 -19.89 -2.39 -1.28
N ARG A 161 -20.67 -1.34 -1.03
CA ARG A 161 -20.42 0.00 -1.60
C ARG A 161 -19.07 0.56 -1.15
N PHE A 162 -18.75 0.46 0.13
CA PHE A 162 -17.44 0.87 0.64
C PHE A 162 -16.30 0.06 0.03
N ARG A 163 -16.45 -1.26 -0.14
CA ARG A 163 -15.47 -2.09 -0.87
C ARG A 163 -15.25 -1.59 -2.28
N THR A 164 -16.31 -1.28 -3.03
CA THR A 164 -16.22 -0.81 -4.42
C THR A 164 -15.46 0.51 -4.50
N ILE A 165 -15.78 1.47 -3.63
CA ILE A 165 -15.10 2.77 -3.57
C ILE A 165 -13.61 2.60 -3.27
N LEU A 166 -13.27 1.83 -2.24
CA LEU A 166 -11.88 1.60 -1.84
C LEU A 166 -11.08 0.86 -2.93
N ARG A 167 -11.70 -0.09 -3.64
CA ARG A 167 -11.09 -0.77 -4.80
C ARG A 167 -10.85 0.18 -5.96
N ALA A 168 -11.82 1.05 -6.27
CA ALA A 168 -11.67 2.05 -7.32
C ALA A 168 -10.51 3.00 -7.02
N MET A 169 -10.44 3.53 -5.79
CA MET A 169 -9.35 4.43 -5.36
C MET A 169 -7.98 3.75 -5.33
N SER A 170 -7.94 2.47 -4.96
CA SER A 170 -6.70 1.68 -4.94
C SER A 170 -6.29 1.19 -6.32
N SER A 171 -7.13 1.40 -7.33
CA SER A 171 -6.78 1.09 -8.70
C SER A 171 -5.74 2.10 -9.21
N ARG A 172 -4.87 1.63 -10.10
CA ARG A 172 -3.86 2.49 -10.75
C ARG A 172 -4.37 3.11 -12.04
N TYR A 173 -5.68 3.03 -12.27
CA TYR A 173 -6.35 3.48 -13.48
C TYR A 173 -7.07 4.81 -13.23
N THR A 174 -7.32 5.53 -14.32
CA THR A 174 -8.17 6.72 -14.31
C THR A 174 -9.59 6.34 -13.92
N ILE A 175 -10.19 7.10 -13.00
CA ILE A 175 -11.55 6.86 -12.51
C ILE A 175 -12.48 7.80 -13.27
N ASP A 176 -13.63 7.27 -13.72
CA ASP A 176 -14.71 8.07 -14.28
C ASP A 176 -15.35 8.94 -13.18
N LEU A 177 -15.05 10.24 -13.23
CA LEU A 177 -15.36 11.18 -12.16
C LEU A 177 -16.87 11.36 -11.92
N PRO A 178 -17.72 11.63 -12.93
CA PRO A 178 -19.17 11.71 -12.74
C PRO A 178 -19.79 10.45 -12.10
N ARG A 179 -19.39 9.26 -12.56
CA ARG A 179 -19.91 8.00 -11.99
C ARG A 179 -19.44 7.78 -10.57
N PHE A 180 -18.16 8.08 -10.29
CA PHE A 180 -17.62 7.96 -8.95
C PHE A 180 -18.32 8.91 -7.97
N GLN A 181 -18.55 10.17 -8.36
CA GLN A 181 -19.26 11.15 -7.55
C GLN A 181 -20.70 10.73 -7.23
N ALA A 182 -21.46 10.28 -8.22
CA ALA A 182 -22.81 9.78 -8.00
C ALA A 182 -22.80 8.59 -7.01
N TYR A 183 -21.89 7.64 -7.22
CA TYR A 183 -21.79 6.45 -6.38
C TYR A 183 -21.37 6.76 -4.94
N THR A 184 -20.43 7.68 -4.72
CA THR A 184 -20.00 8.06 -3.36
C THR A 184 -21.08 8.84 -2.63
N LEU A 185 -21.80 9.72 -3.32
CA LEU A 185 -22.89 10.52 -2.75
C LEU A 185 -24.08 9.62 -2.35
N GLU A 186 -24.53 8.72 -3.22
CA GLU A 186 -25.54 7.71 -2.88
C GLU A 186 -25.12 6.86 -1.67
N SER A 187 -23.84 6.45 -1.63
CA SER A 187 -23.32 5.63 -0.53
C SER A 187 -23.29 6.41 0.80
N ALA A 188 -23.01 7.72 0.74
CA ALA A 188 -23.09 8.60 1.91
C ALA A 188 -24.54 8.75 2.40
N HIS A 189 -25.50 8.94 1.48
CA HIS A 189 -26.92 9.01 1.83
C HIS A 189 -27.41 7.71 2.48
N LEU A 190 -27.10 6.55 1.90
CA LEU A 190 -27.46 5.25 2.47
C LEU A 190 -26.89 5.07 3.88
N PHE A 191 -25.63 5.49 4.10
CA PHE A 191 -25.01 5.42 5.41
C PHE A 191 -25.70 6.31 6.45
N VAL A 192 -26.04 7.55 6.08
CA VAL A 192 -26.74 8.48 6.96
C VAL A 192 -28.17 8.03 7.25
N GLU A 193 -28.86 7.46 6.27
CA GLU A 193 -30.22 6.93 6.43
C GLU A 193 -30.24 5.77 7.44
N LYS A 194 -29.33 4.81 7.31
CA LYS A 194 -29.26 3.63 8.20
C LYS A 194 -28.67 3.95 9.58
N TYR A 195 -27.71 4.87 9.63
CA TYR A 195 -26.89 5.12 10.82
C TYR A 195 -26.83 6.62 11.18
N SER A 196 -27.97 7.30 11.13
CA SER A 196 -28.09 8.75 11.40
C SER A 196 -27.52 9.19 12.76
N TRP A 197 -27.55 8.29 13.74
CA TRP A 197 -27.04 8.50 15.10
C TRP A 197 -25.52 8.34 15.23
N TYR A 198 -24.82 7.89 14.18
CA TYR A 198 -23.37 7.67 14.18
C TYR A 198 -22.68 8.72 13.31
N CYS A 199 -21.82 9.54 13.93
CA CYS A 199 -21.06 10.55 13.20
C CYS A 199 -19.99 9.90 12.32
N MET A 200 -19.99 10.25 11.04
CA MET A 200 -19.02 9.75 10.07
C MET A 200 -17.60 10.25 10.40
N PRO A 201 -16.59 9.35 10.50
CA PRO A 201 -15.21 9.75 10.71
C PRO A 201 -14.68 10.68 9.59
N PRO A 202 -13.74 11.60 9.91
CA PRO A 202 -13.22 12.56 8.94
C PRO A 202 -12.63 11.93 7.68
N THR A 203 -11.97 10.77 7.79
CA THR A 203 -11.40 10.07 6.63
C THR A 203 -12.48 9.56 5.68
N ILE A 204 -13.59 9.04 6.21
CA ILE A 204 -14.70 8.54 5.39
C ILE A 204 -15.41 9.72 4.74
N HIS A 205 -15.66 10.79 5.50
CA HIS A 205 -16.23 12.02 4.94
C HIS A 205 -15.36 12.59 3.81
N LYS A 206 -14.04 12.65 4.03
CA LYS A 206 -13.08 13.08 3.02
C LYS A 206 -13.14 12.21 1.76
N VAL A 207 -13.29 10.90 1.90
CA VAL A 207 -13.39 9.98 0.74
C VAL A 207 -14.74 10.10 0.04
N LEU A 208 -15.86 10.15 0.77
CA LEU A 208 -17.19 10.12 0.16
C LEU A 208 -17.60 11.49 -0.43
N ILE A 209 -17.28 12.58 0.26
CA ILE A 209 -17.69 13.93 -0.12
C ILE A 209 -16.59 14.64 -0.93
N HIS A 210 -15.35 14.64 -0.43
CA HIS A 210 -14.24 15.32 -1.09
C HIS A 210 -13.45 14.42 -2.05
N GLY A 211 -13.72 13.12 -2.09
CA GLY A 211 -13.02 12.16 -2.95
C GLY A 211 -13.01 12.55 -4.43
N PRO A 212 -14.15 12.91 -5.03
CA PRO A 212 -14.19 13.36 -6.43
C PRO A 212 -13.29 14.56 -6.70
N ILE A 213 -13.37 15.61 -5.87
CA ILE A 213 -12.54 16.82 -5.99
C ILE A 213 -11.04 16.48 -5.90
N ILE A 214 -10.69 15.54 -5.02
CA ILE A 214 -9.30 15.10 -4.87
C ILE A 214 -8.84 14.29 -6.08
N ILE A 215 -9.70 13.46 -6.68
CA ILE A 215 -9.37 12.73 -7.92
C ILE A 215 -9.19 13.71 -9.08
N GLU A 216 -10.03 14.73 -9.17
CA GLU A 216 -9.97 15.77 -10.20
C GLU A 216 -8.69 16.63 -10.10
N THR A 217 -8.28 16.97 -8.88
CA THR A 217 -7.08 17.79 -8.64
C THR A 217 -5.78 16.99 -8.64
N ALA A 218 -5.83 15.67 -8.53
CA ALA A 218 -4.65 14.83 -8.51
C ALA A 218 -4.06 14.67 -9.92
N LEU A 219 -2.75 14.92 -10.05
CA LEU A 219 -2.02 14.75 -11.30
C LEU A 219 -1.98 13.29 -11.79
N LEU A 220 -1.95 12.34 -10.85
CA LEU A 220 -1.86 10.90 -11.11
C LEU A 220 -3.01 10.15 -10.41
N PRO A 221 -3.43 8.98 -10.93
CA PRO A 221 -4.36 8.11 -10.24
C PRO A 221 -3.95 7.87 -8.78
N ILE A 222 -4.89 7.99 -7.85
CA ILE A 222 -4.62 7.93 -6.40
C ILE A 222 -3.91 6.63 -5.99
N GLY A 223 -4.22 5.50 -6.61
CA GLY A 223 -3.54 4.23 -6.35
C GLY A 223 -2.05 4.22 -6.71
N GLN A 224 -1.59 5.12 -7.58
CA GLN A 224 -0.17 5.32 -7.88
C GLN A 224 0.53 6.18 -6.83
N LEU A 225 -0.19 7.11 -6.19
CA LEU A 225 0.31 7.99 -5.12
C LEU A 225 0.25 7.32 -3.73
N SER A 226 0.23 5.99 -3.68
CA SER A 226 0.02 5.21 -2.46
C SER A 226 1.28 5.09 -1.60
N GLU A 227 1.13 5.23 -0.28
CA GLU A 227 2.21 4.99 0.70
C GLU A 227 2.56 3.50 0.88
N GLU A 228 1.75 2.58 0.36
CA GLU A 228 1.98 1.14 0.51
C GLU A 228 3.35 0.71 -0.02
N ALA A 229 3.81 1.35 -1.10
CA ALA A 229 5.13 1.11 -1.67
C ALA A 229 6.24 1.52 -0.70
N GLN A 230 6.09 2.68 -0.04
CA GLN A 230 7.06 3.17 0.93
C GLN A 230 7.05 2.30 2.21
N GLU A 231 5.88 1.90 2.70
CA GLU A 231 5.81 1.00 3.86
C GLU A 231 6.38 -0.39 3.57
N ALA A 232 6.17 -0.92 2.36
CA ALA A 232 6.77 -2.19 1.93
C ALA A 232 8.31 -2.12 1.92
N ASN A 233 8.88 -0.95 1.58
CA ASN A 233 10.33 -0.73 1.63
C ASN A 233 10.91 -0.87 3.03
N ASN A 234 10.14 -0.67 4.11
CA ASN A 234 10.61 -0.92 5.48
C ASN A 234 10.99 -2.39 5.71
N LYS A 235 10.32 -3.33 5.03
CA LYS A 235 10.68 -4.75 5.07
C LYS A 235 12.01 -5.01 4.37
N MET A 236 12.26 -4.32 3.25
CA MET A 236 13.52 -4.40 2.52
C MET A 236 14.67 -3.79 3.32
N LEU A 237 14.45 -2.64 3.97
CA LEU A 237 15.43 -2.01 4.86
C LEU A 237 15.93 -2.96 5.96
N LYS A 238 15.02 -3.64 6.67
CA LYS A 238 15.37 -4.63 7.69
C LYS A 238 16.24 -5.75 7.11
N LYS A 239 15.84 -6.29 5.96
CA LYS A 239 16.57 -7.34 5.26
C LYS A 239 17.95 -6.87 4.76
N TYR A 240 18.06 -5.66 4.23
CA TYR A 240 19.31 -5.06 3.76
C TYR A 240 20.30 -4.85 4.91
N ARG A 241 19.80 -4.37 6.05
CA ARG A 241 20.59 -4.25 7.27
C ARG A 241 21.11 -5.60 7.76
N GLU A 242 20.27 -6.63 7.82
CA GLU A 242 20.66 -7.93 8.39
C GLU A 242 21.67 -8.70 7.52
N GLY A 243 21.42 -8.75 6.20
CA GLY A 243 22.10 -9.68 5.29
C GLY A 243 23.04 -9.04 4.26
N TYR A 244 23.00 -7.72 4.07
CA TYR A 244 23.74 -7.06 2.98
C TYR A 244 24.58 -5.86 3.42
N SER A 245 24.60 -5.53 4.70
CA SER A 245 25.43 -4.45 5.26
C SER A 245 26.70 -4.97 5.92
N ARG A 246 27.78 -4.20 5.85
CA ARG A 246 29.02 -4.43 6.60
C ARG A 246 28.84 -3.99 8.05
N LYS A 247 28.86 -4.96 8.98
CA LYS A 247 28.70 -4.74 10.44
C LYS A 247 30.03 -4.36 11.10
N ILE A 248 30.74 -3.39 10.51
CA ILE A 248 32.05 -2.92 10.99
C ILE A 248 31.90 -1.60 11.77
N SER A 249 31.06 -0.69 11.27
CA SER A 249 30.65 0.53 11.97
C SER A 249 29.22 0.92 11.57
N ARG A 250 28.60 1.81 12.34
CA ARG A 250 27.24 2.30 12.05
C ARG A 250 27.21 3.10 10.75
N ASP A 251 28.22 3.93 10.50
CA ASP A 251 28.37 4.67 9.24
C ASP A 251 28.39 3.74 8.03
N LYS A 252 29.22 2.69 8.08
CA LYS A 252 29.33 1.74 6.96
C LYS A 252 28.06 0.92 6.77
N THR A 253 27.32 0.67 7.84
CA THR A 253 26.01 0.03 7.77
C THR A 253 25.01 0.93 7.03
N ASN A 254 24.95 2.22 7.38
CA ASN A 254 24.05 3.20 6.75
C ASN A 254 24.41 3.44 5.28
N GLU A 255 25.71 3.55 4.96
CA GLU A 255 26.23 3.66 3.59
C GLU A 255 25.79 2.46 2.74
N ASP A 256 25.92 1.24 3.24
CA ASP A 256 25.54 0.03 2.51
C ASP A 256 24.02 -0.09 2.31
N ILE A 257 23.22 0.31 3.30
CA ILE A 257 21.76 0.28 3.22
C ILE A 257 21.28 1.23 2.12
N ILE A 258 21.76 2.48 2.09
CA ILE A 258 21.31 3.44 1.07
C ILE A 258 21.79 3.07 -0.31
N ASN A 259 23.06 2.70 -0.47
CA ASN A 259 23.57 2.23 -1.75
C ASN A 259 22.71 1.07 -2.29
N ARG A 260 22.28 0.15 -1.41
CA ARG A 260 21.42 -0.95 -1.81
C ARG A 260 20.00 -0.51 -2.18
N LEU A 261 19.43 0.48 -1.49
CA LEU A 261 18.14 1.08 -1.84
C LEU A 261 18.18 1.73 -3.22
N LEU A 262 19.23 2.52 -3.50
CA LEU A 262 19.44 3.19 -4.78
C LEU A 262 19.51 2.15 -5.92
N ILE A 263 20.34 1.10 -5.78
CA ILE A 263 20.41 0.01 -6.76
C ILE A 263 19.05 -0.69 -6.96
N SER A 264 18.27 -0.87 -5.89
CA SER A 264 16.98 -1.55 -5.98
C SER A 264 15.87 -0.70 -6.59
N SER A 265 16.04 0.63 -6.62
CA SER A 265 15.09 1.59 -7.17
C SER A 265 15.55 2.17 -8.51
N ASP A 266 16.76 1.83 -8.96
CA ASP A 266 17.34 2.27 -10.23
C ASP A 266 16.50 1.79 -11.44
N PRO A 267 15.92 2.70 -12.25
CA PRO A 267 15.02 2.33 -13.33
C PRO A 267 15.62 1.36 -14.36
N PRO A 268 16.83 1.57 -14.92
CA PRO A 268 17.42 0.66 -15.92
C PRO A 268 17.65 -0.75 -15.37
N ILE A 269 18.03 -0.88 -14.10
CA ILE A 269 18.16 -2.20 -13.45
C ILE A 269 16.77 -2.82 -13.32
N THR A 270 15.79 -2.07 -12.83
CA THR A 270 14.44 -2.55 -12.52
C THR A 270 13.68 -2.96 -13.78
N THR A 271 13.81 -2.21 -14.88
CA THR A 271 13.17 -2.50 -16.18
C THR A 271 13.75 -3.75 -16.85
N ASN A 272 15.03 -4.07 -16.59
CA ASN A 272 15.71 -5.27 -17.12
C ASN A 272 15.57 -6.51 -16.21
N LEU A 273 15.03 -6.37 -15.00
CA LEU A 273 14.56 -7.52 -14.22
C LEU A 273 13.34 -8.08 -14.95
N ASN A 274 13.28 -9.40 -15.18
CA ASN A 274 12.30 -10.07 -16.06
C ASN A 274 10.83 -9.84 -15.65
N TYR A 275 10.29 -8.66 -15.90
CA TYR A 275 8.89 -8.53 -16.25
C TYR A 275 8.80 -8.92 -17.72
N LYS A 276 8.50 -10.20 -17.98
CA LYS A 276 7.80 -10.55 -19.22
C LYS A 276 6.47 -9.80 -19.18
N ILE A 277 6.46 -8.54 -19.58
CA ILE A 277 5.27 -7.95 -20.15
C ILE A 277 5.10 -8.73 -21.44
N SER A 278 4.18 -9.69 -21.45
CA SER A 278 3.68 -10.23 -22.71
C SER A 278 2.92 -9.09 -23.38
N ILE A 279 3.65 -8.22 -24.08
CA ILE A 279 3.05 -7.40 -25.11
C ILE A 279 2.61 -8.42 -26.15
N MET A 280 1.33 -8.76 -26.15
CA MET A 280 0.73 -9.36 -27.33
C MET A 280 0.99 -8.38 -28.46
N ASN A 281 1.86 -8.77 -29.39
CA ASN A 281 2.14 -8.04 -30.61
C ASN A 281 0.83 -7.94 -31.42
N ASN A 282 0.01 -6.93 -31.15
CA ASN A 282 -0.89 -6.39 -32.15
C ASN A 282 -0.19 -5.20 -32.79
N ASN A 283 0.83 -5.52 -33.58
CA ASN A 283 1.19 -4.71 -34.75
C ASN A 283 0.00 -4.78 -35.72
N GLN A 284 -0.99 -3.92 -35.51
CA GLN A 284 -1.91 -3.51 -36.57
C GLN A 284 -1.99 -1.99 -36.55
N ILE A 285 -1.14 -1.40 -37.37
CA ILE A 285 -1.31 -0.04 -37.88
C ILE A 285 -2.52 -0.12 -38.82
N LYS A 286 -3.61 0.56 -38.46
CA LYS A 286 -4.69 0.84 -39.41
C LYS A 286 -4.18 1.84 -40.44
N VAL A 287 -4.25 1.48 -41.72
CA VAL A 287 -4.35 2.44 -42.83
C VAL A 287 -5.57 2.05 -43.65
N ASN A 288 -6.61 2.87 -43.60
CA ASN A 288 -7.71 2.84 -44.56
C ASN A 288 -7.35 3.73 -45.74
N VAL A 289 -7.44 3.22 -46.96
CA VAL A 289 -7.81 4.02 -48.14
C VAL A 289 -8.69 3.14 -49.05
N ASN A 290 -9.90 3.62 -49.32
CA ASN A 290 -10.83 3.09 -50.32
C ASN A 290 -10.30 3.31 -51.74
N SER A 291 -10.49 2.35 -52.64
CA SER A 291 -10.93 2.61 -54.01
C SER A 291 -11.29 1.30 -54.71
N ASN A 292 -12.48 1.34 -55.32
CA ASN A 292 -13.05 0.33 -56.22
C ASN A 292 -12.06 -0.15 -57.29
N GLU A 293 -12.21 -1.40 -57.75
CA GLU A 293 -12.42 -1.74 -59.18
C GLU A 293 -12.56 -3.26 -59.35
N GLU A 294 -13.70 -3.63 -59.95
CA GLU A 294 -14.11 -4.87 -60.63
C GLU A 294 -14.18 -6.22 -59.89
#